data_AF-A0A1Y3NE84-F1
#
_entry.id   AF-A0A1Y3NE84-F1
#
_cell.length_a   1.000
_cell.length_b   1.000
_cell.length_c   1.000
_cell.angle_alpha   90.00
_cell.angle_beta   90.00
_cell.angle_gamma   90.00
#
_symmetry.space_group_name_H-M   'P 1'
#
loop_
_entity.id
_entity.type
_entity.pdbx_description
1 polymer ?
#
loop_
_entity_poly.entity_id
_entity_poly.type
_entity_poly.pdbx_seq_one_letter_code
_entity_poly.pdbx_strand_id
1 'polypeptide(L)'
;KPIAIPMRVEPKVWLSNERTFLSWCSTAIILASLAITILSNKSPLAKISGSLFSISSVIVMLYGLFMYEIRLNMIHRGIPGPYHNPLGPSKIKI
;
A
#
# COMPACT_ATOMS: atom_id res chain seq x y z
N LYS A 1 -18.52 9.24 -33.90
CA LYS A 1 -17.48 8.50 -33.15
C LYS A 1 -16.81 9.50 -32.21
N PRO A 2 -17.07 9.49 -30.89
CA PRO A 2 -16.50 10.48 -30.00
C PRO A 2 -14.98 10.30 -29.93
N ILE A 3 -14.25 11.40 -30.02
CA ILE A 3 -12.79 11.44 -30.00
C ILE A 3 -12.39 11.35 -28.52
N ALA A 4 -11.73 10.26 -28.14
CA ALA A 4 -11.17 10.09 -26.79
C ALA A 4 -9.99 11.05 -26.65
N ILE A 5 -10.24 12.22 -26.08
CA ILE A 5 -9.20 13.18 -25.71
C ILE A 5 -8.40 12.51 -24.58
N PRO A 6 -7.07 12.34 -24.69
CA PRO A 6 -6.28 11.78 -23.60
C PRO A 6 -6.48 12.68 -22.38
N MET A 7 -7.07 12.11 -21.31
CA MET A 7 -7.30 12.84 -20.08
C MET A 7 -5.93 13.25 -19.53
N ARG A 8 -5.66 14.56 -19.49
CA ARG A 8 -4.46 15.11 -18.88
C ARG A 8 -4.51 14.74 -17.41
N VAL A 9 -3.71 13.75 -17.02
CA VAL A 9 -3.60 13.34 -15.62
C VAL A 9 -3.10 14.55 -14.84
N GLU A 10 -3.92 15.11 -13.95
CA GLU A 10 -3.48 16.24 -13.16
C GLU A 10 -2.33 15.80 -12.27
N PRO A 11 -1.17 16.49 -12.30
CA PRO A 11 0.01 16.10 -11.52
C PRO A 11 -0.28 16.04 -10.00
N LYS A 12 -1.33 16.71 -9.55
CA LYS A 12 -1.83 16.66 -8.17
C LYS A 12 -2.27 15.26 -7.73
N VAL A 13 -2.82 14.43 -8.64
CA VAL A 13 -3.32 13.09 -8.30
C VAL A 13 -2.15 12.14 -8.03
N TRP A 14 -1.11 12.24 -8.85
CA TRP A 14 0.14 11.50 -8.68
C TRP A 14 0.83 11.86 -7.35
N LEU A 15 1.01 13.16 -7.11
CA LEU A 15 1.65 13.67 -5.90
C LEU A 15 0.87 13.28 -4.62
N SER A 16 -0.46 13.22 -4.71
CA SER A 16 -1.30 12.78 -3.59
C SER A 16 -1.12 11.29 -3.29
N ASN A 17 -0.95 10.45 -4.32
CA ASN A 17 -0.69 9.03 -4.14
C ASN A 17 0.70 8.78 -3.51
N GLU A 18 1.73 9.48 -4.01
CA GLU A 18 3.10 9.40 -3.46
C GLU A 18 3.14 9.78 -1.97
N ARG A 19 2.43 10.84 -1.56
CA ARG A 19 2.35 11.22 -0.13
C ARG A 19 1.83 10.07 0.74
N THR A 20 0.79 9.38 0.28
CA THR A 20 0.24 8.26 1.05
C THR A 20 1.23 7.10 1.11
N PHE A 21 1.90 6.78 0.01
CA PHE A 21 2.97 5.77 -0.02
C PHE A 21 4.11 6.09 0.94
N LEU A 22 4.59 7.34 0.94
CA LEU A 22 5.63 7.80 1.87
C LEU A 22 5.18 7.69 3.33
N SER A 23 3.90 7.91 3.63
CA SER A 23 3.33 7.69 4.96
C SER A 23 3.37 6.21 5.36
N TRP A 24 2.99 5.29 4.46
CA TRP A 24 3.11 3.83 4.69
C TRP A 24 4.56 3.37 4.89
N CYS A 25 5.51 3.92 4.13
CA CYS A 25 6.92 3.64 4.33
C CYS A 25 7.43 4.17 5.68
N SER A 26 7.03 5.39 6.05
CA SER A 26 7.41 6.00 7.34
C SER A 26 6.94 5.16 8.52
N THR A 27 5.68 4.70 8.52
CA THR A 27 5.17 3.83 9.59
C THR A 27 5.88 2.48 9.63
N ALA A 28 6.22 1.90 8.48
CA ALA A 28 7.02 0.68 8.41
C ALA A 28 8.44 0.87 8.98
N ILE A 29 9.10 1.99 8.67
CA ILE A 29 10.44 2.33 9.20
C ILE A 29 10.41 2.51 10.71
N ILE A 30 9.40 3.17 11.25
CA ILE A 30 9.22 3.31 12.70
C ILE A 30 9.09 1.93 13.35
N LEU A 31 8.27 1.04 12.77
CA LEU A 31 8.12 -0.34 13.23
C LEU A 31 9.44 -1.12 13.17
N ALA A 32 10.24 -0.95 12.10
CA ALA A 32 11.54 -1.57 11.94
C ALA A 32 12.55 -1.08 13.00
N SER A 33 12.58 0.23 13.26
CA SER A 33 13.45 0.81 14.28
C SER A 33 13.14 0.29 15.69
N LEU A 34 11.84 0.11 15.98
CA LEU A 34 11.38 -0.50 17.22
C LEU A 34 11.81 -1.97 17.31
N ALA A 35 11.69 -2.73 16.21
CA ALA A 35 12.17 -4.11 16.14
C ALA A 35 13.68 -4.21 16.43
N ILE A 36 14.50 -3.36 15.79
CA ILE A 36 15.95 -3.31 15.97
C ILE A 36 16.32 -2.98 17.43
N THR A 37 15.61 -2.03 18.03
CA THR A 37 15.80 -1.65 19.44
C THR A 37 15.55 -2.84 20.38
N ILE A 38 14.52 -3.65 20.11
CA ILE A 38 14.22 -4.85 20.88
C ILE A 38 15.28 -5.94 20.64
N LEU A 39 15.71 -6.14 19.38
CA LEU A 39 16.72 -7.14 19.00
C LEU A 39 18.11 -6.86 19.58
N SER A 40 18.41 -5.61 19.91
CA SER A 40 19.66 -5.22 20.61
C SER A 40 19.79 -5.90 21.99
N ASN A 41 18.67 -6.29 22.61
CA ASN A 41 18.68 -7.00 23.89
C ASN A 41 19.11 -8.47 23.71
N LYS A 42 19.98 -8.97 24.62
CA LYS A 42 20.51 -10.34 24.56
C LYS A 42 19.53 -11.43 25.02
N SER A 43 18.36 -11.07 25.52
CA SER A 43 17.37 -12.02 26.04
C SER A 43 16.74 -12.88 24.93
N PRO A 44 16.56 -14.20 25.14
CA PRO A 44 15.98 -15.09 24.13
C PRO A 44 14.54 -14.68 23.76
N LEU A 45 13.76 -14.20 24.72
CA LEU A 45 12.41 -13.68 24.50
C LEU A 45 12.40 -12.41 23.63
N ALA A 46 13.40 -11.53 23.78
CA ALA A 46 13.52 -10.31 23.00
C ALA A 46 13.89 -10.59 21.53
N LYS A 47 14.65 -11.66 21.27
CA LYS A 47 14.97 -12.10 19.90
C LYS A 47 13.72 -12.54 19.15
N ILE A 48 12.85 -13.31 19.82
CA ILE A 48 11.61 -13.81 19.22
C ILE A 48 10.66 -12.65 18.93
N SER A 49 10.38 -11.79 19.91
CA SER A 49 9.49 -10.63 19.70
C SER A 49 10.05 -9.65 18.67
N GLY A 50 11.35 -9.37 18.69
CA GLY A 50 12.03 -8.54 17.70
C GLY A 50 11.92 -9.08 16.27
N SER A 51 12.05 -10.41 16.08
CA SER A 51 11.87 -11.04 14.77
C SER A 51 10.42 -10.90 14.23
N LEU A 52 9.42 -11.03 15.10
CA LEU A 52 8.01 -10.87 14.73
C LEU A 52 7.70 -9.42 14.31
N PHE A 53 8.23 -8.44 15.04
CA PHE A 53 8.09 -7.03 14.66
C PHE A 53 8.83 -6.69 13.37
N SER A 54 10.00 -7.30 13.13
CA SER A 54 10.74 -7.14 11.86
C SER A 54 9.93 -7.67 10.67
N ILE A 55 9.30 -8.83 10.80
CA ILE A 55 8.46 -9.42 9.74
C ILE A 55 7.22 -8.54 9.50
N SER A 56 6.56 -8.10 10.58
CA SER A 56 5.39 -7.21 10.49
C SER A 56 5.70 -5.90 9.77
N SER A 57 6.85 -5.29 10.05
CA SER A 57 7.32 -4.08 9.35
C SER A 57 7.45 -4.30 7.84
N VAL A 58 8.04 -5.42 7.42
CA VAL A 58 8.18 -5.78 6.00
C VAL A 58 6.82 -5.99 5.35
N ILE A 59 5.88 -6.64 6.04
CA ILE A 59 4.52 -6.83 5.53
C ILE A 59 3.81 -5.49 5.30
N VAL A 60 3.91 -4.56 6.26
CA VAL A 60 3.32 -3.21 6.12
C VAL A 60 3.94 -2.46 4.93
N MET A 61 5.25 -2.56 4.74
CA MET A 61 5.93 -1.94 3.62
C MET A 61 5.50 -2.54 2.26
N LEU A 62 5.43 -3.86 2.18
CA LEU A 62 4.97 -4.57 0.96
C LEU A 62 3.51 -4.25 0.64
N TYR A 63 2.65 -4.15 1.64
CA TYR A 63 1.26 -3.73 1.46
C TYR A 63 1.16 -2.31 0.90
N GLY A 64 1.97 -1.38 1.43
CA GLY A 64 2.05 -0.01 0.92
C GLY A 64 2.47 0.04 -0.55
N LEU A 65 3.47 -0.77 -0.94
CA LEU A 65 3.92 -0.89 -2.33
C LEU A 65 2.84 -1.47 -3.24
N PHE A 66 2.18 -2.55 -2.81
CA PHE A 66 1.11 -3.17 -3.58
C PHE A 66 -0.06 -2.21 -3.83
N MET A 67 -0.46 -1.46 -2.81
CA MET A 67 -1.51 -0.43 -2.94
C MET A 67 -1.08 0.72 -3.84
N TYR A 68 0.21 1.10 -3.82
CA TYR A 68 0.76 2.12 -4.72
C TYR A 68 0.65 1.67 -6.18
N GLU A 69 1.09 0.46 -6.51
CA GLU A 69 1.01 -0.12 -7.86
C GLU A 69 -0.44 -0.19 -8.37
N ILE A 70 -1.39 -0.63 -7.53
CA ILE A 70 -2.81 -0.64 -7.91
C ILE A 70 -3.26 0.77 -8.27
N ARG A 71 -2.97 1.77 -7.43
CA ARG A 71 -3.38 3.16 -7.68
C ARG A 71 -2.69 3.76 -8.91
N LEU A 72 -1.41 3.43 -9.13
CA LEU A 72 -0.66 3.85 -10.32
C LEU A 72 -1.28 3.32 -11.61
N ASN A 73 -1.64 2.04 -11.62
CA ASN A 73 -2.23 1.39 -12.78
C ASN A 73 -3.62 1.99 -13.10
N MET A 74 -4.38 2.37 -12.07
CA MET A 74 -5.69 3.02 -12.24
C MET A 74 -5.57 4.43 -12.84
N ILE A 75 -4.57 5.21 -12.38
CA ILE A 75 -4.28 6.55 -12.91
C ILE A 75 -3.83 6.47 -14.37
N HIS A 76 -2.92 5.55 -14.71
CA HIS A 76 -2.45 5.37 -16.09
C HIS A 76 -3.55 4.96 -17.06
N ARG A 77 -4.50 4.13 -16.59
CA ARG A 77 -5.61 3.66 -17.42
C ARG A 77 -6.74 4.69 -17.53
N GLY A 78 -6.69 5.80 -16.78
CA GLY A 78 -7.68 6.88 -16.83
C GLY A 78 -9.12 6.41 -16.54
N ILE A 79 -9.29 5.30 -15.79
CA ILE A 79 -10.59 4.67 -15.57
C ILE A 79 -11.20 5.23 -14.28
N PRO A 80 -12.36 5.93 -14.33
CA PRO A 80 -13.15 6.26 -13.15
C PRO A 80 -14.03 5.05 -12.75
N GLY A 81 -13.43 3.86 -12.69
CA GLY A 81 -14.11 2.58 -12.48
C GLY A 81 -14.27 2.21 -11.01
N PRO A 82 -15.26 1.35 -10.66
CA PRO A 82 -15.76 1.19 -9.30
C PRO A 82 -14.69 0.72 -8.32
N TYR A 83 -14.53 1.46 -7.23
CA TYR A 83 -13.60 1.18 -6.11
C TYR A 83 -14.01 0.00 -5.23
N HIS A 84 -14.94 -0.83 -5.70
CA HIS A 84 -15.46 -1.95 -4.93
C HIS A 84 -15.13 -3.24 -5.66
N ASN A 85 -14.41 -4.10 -4.94
CA ASN A 85 -14.22 -5.51 -5.25
C ASN A 85 -15.58 -6.10 -5.70
N PRO A 86 -15.69 -6.83 -6.82
CA PRO A 86 -16.94 -7.47 -7.25
C PRO A 86 -17.29 -8.71 -6.42
N LEU A 87 -16.97 -8.70 -5.12
CA LEU A 87 -17.44 -9.66 -4.11
C LEU A 87 -18.78 -9.23 -3.51
N GLY A 88 -19.58 -8.48 -4.28
CA GLY A 88 -21.02 -8.43 -4.07
C GLY A 88 -21.66 -9.71 -4.63
N PRO A 89 -22.65 -10.31 -3.95
CA PRO A 89 -23.37 -11.48 -4.45
C PRO A 89 -24.34 -11.04 -5.55
N SER A 90 -23.82 -10.78 -6.75
CA SER A 90 -24.64 -10.43 -7.93
C SER A 90 -24.36 -11.36 -9.11
N LYS A 91 -24.10 -12.65 -8.81
CA LYS A 91 -24.18 -13.73 -9.80
C LYS A 91 -25.46 -14.56 -9.59
N ILE A 92 -26.62 -13.93 -9.47
CA ILE A 92 -27.88 -14.63 -9.71
C ILE A 92 -28.83 -13.67 -10.43
N LYS A 93 -28.75 -13.68 -11.76
CA LYS A 93 -29.91 -13.38 -12.61
C LYS A 93 -30.81 -14.61 -12.56
N ILE A 94 -32.04 -14.46 -12.09
CA ILE A 94 -33.20 -15.27 -12.47
C ILE A 94 -34.23 -14.28 -12.97
#